data_AF-A0A2L2X3P1-F1
#
_entry.id   AF-A0A2L2X3P1-F1
#
_cell.length_a   1.000
_cell.length_b   1.000
_cell.length_c   1.000
_cell.angle_alpha   90.00
_cell.angle_beta   90.00
_cell.angle_gamma   90.00
#
_symmetry.space_group_name_H-M   'P 1'
#
loop_
_entity.id
_entity.type
_entity.pdbx_description
1 polymer ?
#
loop_
_entity_poly.entity_id
_entity_poly.type
_entity_poly.pdbx_seq_one_letter_code
_entity_poly.pdbx_strand_id
1 'polypeptide(L)'
;MTWVMLSLRKATLKSRMSDLQMQSLQLSQRIQDLQHYASSIADGSISMSEMANSPSSIFGTQMQYIAASSPIAYQSAQIKTTAYLQQMGQLQMDTQGQYQLVTDPTGATSDVDPYLVFNEIYKQELKEYSKQIGEKVHAEEKELESQRLRIESQLKAAEAEYESVAKQEDSNIKNDAIRLA
;
A
#
# COMPACT_ATOMS: atom_id res chain seq x y z
N MET A 1 -24.15 21.39 41.32
CA MET A 1 -23.00 21.68 40.43
C MET A 1 -22.30 20.43 39.91
N THR A 2 -22.14 19.37 40.72
CA THR A 2 -21.50 18.09 40.31
C THR A 2 -22.16 17.42 39.10
N TRP A 3 -23.49 17.52 39.00
CA TRP A 3 -24.30 17.06 37.87
C TRP A 3 -23.90 17.66 36.52
N VAL A 4 -23.73 18.98 36.49
CA VAL A 4 -23.36 19.71 35.28
C VAL A 4 -21.94 19.34 34.83
N MET A 5 -21.03 19.11 35.77
CA MET A 5 -19.67 18.65 35.47
C MET A 5 -19.63 17.23 34.90
N LEU A 6 -20.42 16.30 35.46
CA LEU A 6 -20.50 14.92 34.96
C LEU A 6 -21.15 14.84 33.56
N SER A 7 -22.18 15.64 33.31
CA SER A 7 -22.83 15.69 32.00
C SER A 7 -21.93 16.31 30.91
N LEU A 8 -21.17 17.36 31.25
CA LEU A 8 -20.10 17.91 30.40
C LEU A 8 -19.02 16.86 30.10
N ARG A 9 -18.59 16.09 31.10
CA ARG A 9 -17.62 15.00 30.90
C ARG A 9 -18.17 13.91 29.98
N LYS A 10 -19.44 13.53 30.11
CA LYS A 10 -20.10 12.58 29.18
C LYS A 10 -20.18 13.13 27.76
N ALA A 11 -20.51 14.40 27.57
CA ALA A 11 -20.58 15.02 26.25
C ALA A 11 -19.21 15.04 25.55
N THR A 12 -18.16 15.43 26.28
CA THR A 12 -16.78 15.42 25.77
C THR A 12 -16.28 14.01 25.45
N LEU A 13 -16.59 13.02 26.29
CA LEU A 13 -16.27 11.61 26.02
C LEU A 13 -17.00 11.09 24.78
N LYS A 14 -18.28 11.41 24.60
CA LYS A 14 -19.03 11.04 23.39
C LYS A 14 -18.42 11.64 22.11
N SER A 15 -18.05 12.92 22.14
CA SER A 15 -17.38 13.56 20.99
C SER A 15 -16.07 12.83 20.68
N ARG A 16 -15.24 12.59 21.70
CA ARG A 16 -13.96 11.89 21.55
C ARG A 16 -14.13 10.47 21.00
N MET A 17 -15.14 9.72 21.48
CA MET A 17 -15.44 8.39 20.95
C MET A 17 -15.84 8.46 19.47
N SER A 18 -16.68 9.42 19.09
CA SER A 18 -17.09 9.63 17.69
C SER A 18 -15.89 9.97 16.80
N ASP A 19 -14.98 10.82 17.27
CA ASP A 19 -13.76 11.18 16.53
C ASP A 19 -12.84 9.97 16.33
N LEU A 20 -12.65 9.16 17.39
CA LEU A 20 -11.86 7.93 17.32
C LEU A 20 -12.49 6.89 16.39
N GLN A 21 -13.82 6.75 16.39
CA GLN A 21 -14.54 5.86 15.46
C GLN A 21 -14.35 6.29 14.01
N MET A 22 -14.47 7.59 13.74
CA MET A 22 -14.27 8.15 12.40
C MET A 22 -12.83 7.93 11.92
N GLN A 23 -11.83 8.15 12.78
CA GLN A 23 -10.43 7.87 12.46
C GLN A 23 -10.20 6.38 12.17
N SER A 24 -10.77 5.48 12.97
CA SER A 24 -10.68 4.04 12.75
C SER A 24 -11.29 3.62 11.40
N LEU A 25 -12.42 4.23 11.03
CA LEU A 25 -13.09 3.97 9.75
C LEU A 25 -12.27 4.48 8.56
N GLN A 26 -11.68 5.67 8.66
CA GLN A 26 -10.78 6.21 7.63
C GLN A 26 -9.54 5.32 7.44
N LEU A 27 -8.93 4.87 8.53
CA LEU A 27 -7.80 3.93 8.47
C LEU A 27 -8.22 2.60 7.83
N SER A 28 -9.40 2.08 8.15
CA SER A 28 -9.91 0.84 7.57
C SER A 28 -10.15 0.97 6.06
N GLN A 29 -10.75 2.07 5.62
CA GLN A 29 -10.91 2.38 4.19
C GLN A 29 -9.55 2.47 3.49
N ARG A 30 -8.58 3.15 4.10
CA ARG A 30 -7.23 3.27 3.55
C ARG A 30 -6.53 1.91 3.43
N ILE A 31 -6.68 1.02 4.41
CA ILE A 31 -6.13 -0.35 4.36
C ILE A 31 -6.77 -1.12 3.20
N GLN A 32 -8.09 -1.05 3.03
CA GLN A 32 -8.78 -1.72 1.91
C GLN A 32 -8.31 -1.19 0.56
N ASP A 33 -8.18 0.13 0.43
CA ASP A 33 -7.64 0.77 -0.76
C ASP A 33 -6.22 0.29 -1.09
N LEU A 34 -5.35 0.19 -0.07
CA LEU A 34 -3.98 -0.32 -0.23
C LEU A 34 -3.97 -1.80 -0.65
N GLN A 35 -4.85 -2.63 -0.11
CA GLN A 35 -4.98 -4.04 -0.50
C GLN A 35 -5.42 -4.19 -1.96
N HIS A 36 -6.40 -3.38 -2.38
CA HIS A 36 -6.83 -3.32 -3.78
C HIS A 36 -5.72 -2.83 -4.69
N TYR A 37 -4.96 -1.82 -4.27
CA TYR A 37 -3.81 -1.32 -5.00
C TYR A 37 -2.72 -2.40 -5.14
N ALA A 38 -2.33 -3.06 -4.05
CA ALA A 38 -1.36 -4.15 -4.03
C ALA A 38 -1.77 -5.30 -4.98
N SER A 39 -3.06 -5.67 -4.98
CA SER A 39 -3.58 -6.68 -5.90
C SER A 39 -3.52 -6.22 -7.36
N SER A 40 -3.81 -4.94 -7.64
CA SER A 40 -3.81 -4.41 -9.01
C SER A 40 -2.41 -4.24 -9.63
N ILE A 41 -1.37 -4.12 -8.80
CA ILE A 41 0.02 -4.01 -9.27
C ILE A 41 0.77 -5.35 -9.29
N ALA A 42 0.20 -6.40 -8.70
CA ALA A 42 0.89 -7.69 -8.49
C ALA A 42 1.39 -8.33 -9.80
N ASP A 43 0.67 -8.13 -10.90
CA ASP A 43 1.02 -8.66 -12.22
C ASP A 43 2.01 -7.77 -13.00
N GLY A 44 2.51 -6.68 -12.40
CA GLY A 44 3.51 -5.79 -12.99
C GLY A 44 2.95 -4.77 -13.98
N SER A 45 1.72 -4.94 -14.46
CA SER A 45 1.00 -4.01 -15.32
C SER A 45 -0.43 -3.81 -14.82
N ILE A 46 -0.88 -2.56 -14.71
CA ILE A 46 -2.28 -2.24 -14.46
C ILE A 46 -2.98 -2.19 -15.82
N SER A 47 -3.96 -3.06 -16.06
CA SER A 47 -4.76 -3.00 -17.28
C SER A 47 -5.72 -1.81 -17.27
N MET A 48 -6.07 -1.28 -18.44
CA MET A 48 -7.10 -0.23 -18.56
C MET A 48 -8.45 -0.67 -17.97
N SER A 49 -8.75 -1.97 -17.98
CA SER A 49 -9.98 -2.51 -17.39
C SER A 49 -9.94 -2.51 -15.86
N GLU A 50 -8.80 -2.76 -15.25
CA GLU A 50 -8.63 -2.67 -13.79
C GLU A 50 -8.63 -1.22 -13.33
N MET A 51 -8.01 -0.32 -14.11
CA MET A 51 -8.03 1.11 -13.84
C MET A 51 -9.45 1.69 -13.94
N ALA A 52 -10.26 1.24 -14.91
CA ALA A 52 -11.66 1.67 -15.06
C ALA A 52 -12.57 1.19 -13.91
N ASN A 53 -12.24 0.05 -13.27
CA ASN A 53 -12.97 -0.49 -12.13
C ASN A 53 -12.32 -0.13 -10.77
N SER A 54 -11.25 0.66 -10.78
CA SER A 54 -10.55 1.05 -9.57
C SER A 54 -11.33 2.12 -8.79
N PRO A 55 -11.35 2.05 -7.44
CA PRO A 55 -11.82 3.15 -6.61
C PRO A 55 -11.08 4.45 -6.95
N SER A 56 -11.82 5.57 -6.99
CA SER A 56 -11.24 6.89 -7.29
C SER A 56 -10.15 7.32 -6.31
N SER A 57 -10.16 6.78 -5.09
CA SER A 57 -9.15 7.00 -4.05
C SER A 57 -7.77 6.44 -4.42
N ILE A 58 -7.71 5.37 -5.22
CA ILE A 58 -6.45 4.73 -5.65
C ILE A 58 -6.08 5.03 -7.09
N PHE A 59 -7.02 5.54 -7.89
CA PHE A 59 -6.81 5.88 -9.30
C PHE A 59 -5.57 6.77 -9.52
N GLY A 60 -5.41 7.82 -8.70
CA GLY A 60 -4.25 8.72 -8.81
C GLY A 60 -2.92 8.02 -8.54
N THR A 61 -2.88 7.13 -7.54
CA THR A 61 -1.71 6.33 -7.19
C THR A 61 -1.40 5.30 -8.29
N GLN A 62 -2.42 4.68 -8.87
CA GLN A 62 -2.27 3.78 -10.03
C GLN A 62 -1.72 4.50 -11.26
N MET A 63 -2.25 5.69 -11.57
CA MET A 63 -1.72 6.54 -12.66
C MET A 63 -0.25 6.92 -12.44
N GLN A 64 0.12 7.25 -11.20
CA GLN A 64 1.50 7.55 -10.85
C GLN A 64 2.41 6.31 -10.98
N TYR A 65 1.93 5.14 -10.59
CA TYR A 65 2.63 3.87 -10.80
C TYR A 65 2.89 3.61 -12.29
N ILE A 66 1.88 3.77 -13.15
CA ILE A 66 2.03 3.60 -14.61
C ILE A 66 3.04 4.61 -15.16
N ALA A 67 2.91 5.89 -14.77
CA ALA A 67 3.78 6.96 -15.22
C ALA A 67 5.24 6.78 -14.79
N ALA A 68 5.50 6.19 -13.61
CA ALA A 68 6.84 5.98 -13.08
C ALA A 68 7.46 4.64 -13.51
N SER A 69 6.67 3.57 -13.55
CA SER A 69 7.13 2.21 -13.87
C SER A 69 7.67 2.11 -15.29
N SER A 70 6.98 2.70 -16.27
CA SER A 70 7.37 2.61 -17.68
C SER A 70 8.78 3.20 -17.99
N PRO A 71 9.11 4.44 -17.58
CA PRO A 71 10.45 4.99 -17.82
C PRO A 71 11.55 4.31 -16.99
N ILE A 72 11.27 3.91 -15.74
CA ILE A 72 12.24 3.21 -14.88
C ILE A 72 12.57 1.83 -15.46
N ALA A 73 11.54 1.06 -15.80
CA ALA A 73 11.70 -0.26 -16.39
C ALA A 73 12.39 -0.17 -17.76
N TYR A 74 12.06 0.84 -18.58
CA TYR A 74 12.70 1.04 -19.88
C TYR A 74 14.19 1.36 -19.75
N GLN A 75 14.56 2.28 -18.85
CA GLN A 75 15.95 2.66 -18.61
C GLN A 75 16.76 1.48 -18.06
N SER A 76 16.23 0.77 -17.07
CA SER A 76 16.88 -0.41 -16.49
C SER A 76 17.02 -1.52 -17.52
N ALA A 77 15.97 -1.78 -18.31
CA ALA A 77 16.00 -2.78 -19.37
C ALA A 77 17.04 -2.45 -20.45
N GLN A 78 17.20 -1.18 -20.82
CA GLN A 78 18.22 -0.77 -21.80
C GLN A 78 19.64 -1.04 -21.27
N ILE A 79 19.91 -0.71 -20.02
CA ILE A 79 21.23 -0.96 -19.39
C ILE A 79 21.51 -2.46 -19.30
N LYS A 80 20.56 -3.24 -18.78
CA LYS A 80 20.71 -4.70 -18.61
C LYS A 80 20.82 -5.41 -19.96
N THR A 81 20.08 -4.99 -20.97
CA THR A 81 20.19 -5.54 -22.35
C THR A 81 21.57 -5.25 -22.93
N THR A 82 22.06 -4.02 -22.79
CA THR A 82 23.40 -3.64 -23.28
C THR A 82 24.50 -4.43 -22.58
N ALA A 83 24.39 -4.61 -21.26
CA ALA A 83 25.32 -5.41 -20.48
C ALA A 83 25.29 -6.90 -20.88
N TYR A 84 24.09 -7.45 -21.09
CA TYR A 84 23.91 -8.83 -21.54
C TYR A 84 24.55 -9.06 -22.91
N LEU A 85 24.30 -8.18 -23.87
CA LEU A 85 24.91 -8.25 -25.21
C LEU A 85 26.45 -8.10 -25.14
N GLN A 86 26.96 -7.23 -24.28
CA GLN A 86 28.40 -7.07 -24.07
C GLN A 86 29.05 -8.34 -23.47
N GLN A 87 28.41 -8.94 -22.47
CA GLN A 87 28.86 -10.21 -21.87
C GLN A 87 28.87 -11.34 -22.89
N MET A 88 27.82 -11.42 -23.71
CA MET A 88 27.70 -12.37 -24.80
C MET A 88 28.83 -12.24 -25.82
N GLY A 89 29.15 -11.00 -26.25
CA GLY A 89 30.28 -10.74 -27.14
C GLY A 89 31.64 -11.12 -26.53
N GLN A 90 31.78 -10.98 -25.21
CA GLN A 90 33.00 -11.32 -24.50
C GLN A 90 33.19 -12.84 -24.34
N LEU A 91 32.12 -13.57 -24.02
CA LEU A 91 32.11 -15.03 -23.98
C LEU A 91 32.46 -15.66 -25.33
N GLN A 92 32.00 -15.03 -26.42
CA GLN A 92 32.32 -15.49 -27.77
C GLN A 92 33.82 -15.36 -28.11
N MET A 93 34.44 -14.27 -27.67
CA MET A 93 35.88 -14.06 -27.81
C MET A 93 36.67 -15.11 -26.99
N ASP A 94 36.20 -15.42 -25.78
CA ASP A 94 36.88 -16.33 -24.85
C ASP A 94 36.76 -17.81 -25.26
N THR A 95 35.66 -18.18 -25.94
CA THR A 95 35.44 -19.55 -26.48
C THR A 95 36.05 -19.77 -27.86
N GLN A 96 36.87 -18.84 -28.38
CA GLN A 96 37.55 -18.98 -29.69
C GLN A 96 36.58 -19.34 -30.85
N GLY A 97 35.33 -18.85 -30.80
CA GLY A 97 34.33 -19.14 -31.82
C GLY A 97 33.81 -20.59 -31.84
N GLN A 98 34.03 -21.38 -30.78
CA GLN A 98 33.45 -22.72 -30.66
C GLN A 98 31.92 -22.69 -30.54
N TYR A 99 31.38 -21.58 -30.02
CA TYR A 99 29.96 -21.22 -30.14
C TYR A 99 29.84 -20.09 -31.16
N GLN A 100 29.16 -20.39 -32.28
CA GLN A 100 28.98 -19.49 -33.42
C GLN A 100 27.89 -18.45 -33.12
N LEU A 101 28.16 -17.54 -32.19
CA LEU A 101 27.29 -16.38 -31.91
C LEU A 101 27.81 -15.14 -32.64
N VAL A 102 28.13 -15.26 -33.94
CA VAL A 102 28.89 -14.25 -34.69
C VAL A 102 28.11 -12.94 -34.85
N THR A 103 28.76 -11.92 -34.31
CA THR A 103 28.72 -10.46 -34.55
C THR A 103 28.57 -10.02 -36.01
N ASP A 104 27.46 -10.32 -36.69
CA ASP A 104 27.12 -9.73 -38.01
C ASP A 104 25.82 -8.90 -37.93
N PRO A 105 25.87 -7.56 -38.15
CA PRO A 105 24.68 -6.70 -38.18
C PRO A 105 23.88 -6.77 -39.50
N THR A 106 24.31 -7.58 -40.48
CA THR A 106 23.65 -7.74 -41.79
C THR A 106 23.35 -9.18 -42.19
N GLY A 107 23.73 -10.16 -41.37
CA GLY A 107 23.59 -11.59 -41.64
C GLY A 107 22.51 -12.23 -40.76
N ALA A 108 21.44 -12.70 -41.38
CA ALA A 108 20.40 -13.49 -40.75
C ALA A 108 20.96 -14.81 -40.20
N THR A 109 21.37 -14.83 -38.94
CA THR A 109 21.28 -15.93 -37.95
C THR A 109 22.07 -15.52 -36.70
N SER A 110 21.42 -14.72 -35.85
CA SER A 110 21.81 -14.57 -34.45
C SER A 110 20.64 -15.11 -33.64
N ASP A 111 20.80 -16.26 -32.97
CA ASP A 111 19.73 -16.93 -32.22
C ASP A 111 19.24 -16.14 -30.98
N VAL A 112 19.80 -14.95 -30.74
CA VAL A 112 19.42 -14.06 -29.65
C VAL A 112 18.98 -12.74 -30.26
N ASP A 113 17.67 -12.59 -30.48
CA ASP A 113 17.07 -11.34 -30.92
C ASP A 113 17.17 -10.31 -29.78
N PRO A 114 17.91 -9.20 -29.95
CA PRO A 114 18.02 -8.13 -28.95
C PRO A 114 16.66 -7.59 -28.49
N TYR A 115 15.64 -7.63 -29.36
CA TYR A 115 14.29 -7.22 -29.02
C TYR A 115 13.60 -8.21 -28.06
N LEU A 116 13.82 -9.52 -28.21
CA LEU A 116 13.29 -10.52 -27.29
C LEU A 116 13.96 -10.43 -25.93
N VAL A 117 15.28 -10.27 -25.90
CA VAL A 117 16.04 -10.06 -24.65
C VAL A 117 15.57 -8.80 -23.93
N PHE A 118 15.44 -7.68 -24.65
CA PHE A 118 14.93 -6.44 -24.08
C PHE A 118 13.53 -6.60 -23.51
N ASN A 119 12.61 -7.25 -24.24
CA ASN A 119 11.23 -7.42 -23.81
C ASN A 119 11.12 -8.28 -22.54
N GLU A 120 11.89 -9.38 -22.47
CA GLU A 120 11.90 -10.23 -21.28
C GLU A 120 12.52 -9.53 -20.08
N ILE A 121 13.61 -8.79 -20.26
CA ILE A 121 14.20 -7.97 -19.20
C ILE A 121 13.21 -6.88 -18.77
N TYR A 122 12.54 -6.19 -19.71
CA TYR A 122 11.56 -5.15 -19.41
C TYR A 122 10.37 -5.68 -18.57
N LYS A 123 9.84 -6.86 -18.91
CA LYS A 123 8.81 -7.52 -18.09
C LYS A 123 9.33 -7.89 -16.70
N GLN A 124 10.58 -8.37 -16.60
CA GLN A 124 11.21 -8.67 -15.31
C GLN A 124 11.37 -7.40 -14.47
N GLU A 125 11.82 -6.28 -15.05
CA GLU A 125 11.93 -5.00 -14.36
C GLU A 125 10.59 -4.48 -13.87
N LEU A 126 9.54 -4.60 -14.67
CA LEU A 126 8.18 -4.24 -14.23
C LEU A 126 7.71 -5.12 -13.07
N LYS A 127 8.05 -6.41 -13.08
CA LYS A 127 7.75 -7.35 -11.99
C LYS A 127 8.57 -7.06 -10.73
N GLU A 128 9.83 -6.68 -10.87
CA GLU A 128 10.67 -6.26 -9.73
C GLU A 128 10.18 -4.93 -9.15
N TYR A 129 9.79 -3.98 -10.00
CA TYR A 129 9.25 -2.69 -9.58
C TYR A 129 7.91 -2.84 -8.85
N SER A 130 6.98 -3.64 -9.39
CA SER A 130 5.72 -3.98 -8.71
C SER A 130 5.97 -4.67 -7.37
N LYS A 131 6.95 -5.58 -7.29
CA LYS A 131 7.32 -6.21 -6.01
C LYS A 131 7.82 -5.18 -4.99
N GLN A 132 8.71 -4.26 -5.38
CA GLN A 132 9.22 -3.21 -4.48
C GLN A 132 8.11 -2.29 -3.98
N ILE A 133 7.17 -1.93 -4.86
CA ILE A 133 5.99 -1.14 -4.46
C ILE A 133 5.08 -1.96 -3.56
N GLY A 134 4.85 -3.24 -3.86
CA GLY A 134 4.07 -4.15 -3.03
C GLY A 134 4.64 -4.30 -1.62
N GLU A 135 5.97 -4.41 -1.47
CA GLU A 135 6.64 -4.44 -0.16
C GLU A 135 6.43 -3.14 0.63
N LYS A 136 6.50 -1.98 -0.04
CA LYS A 136 6.22 -0.68 0.59
C LYS A 136 4.76 -0.56 1.03
N VAL A 137 3.84 -1.00 0.17
CA VAL A 137 2.40 -1.00 0.47
C VAL A 137 2.12 -1.90 1.66
N HIS A 138 2.72 -3.09 1.72
CA HIS A 138 2.53 -4.00 2.84
C HIS A 138 3.12 -3.47 4.16
N ALA A 139 4.23 -2.75 4.09
CA ALA A 139 4.78 -2.05 5.26
C ALA A 139 3.84 -0.93 5.74
N GLU A 140 3.26 -0.14 4.82
CA GLU A 140 2.26 0.90 5.13
C GLU A 140 0.99 0.28 5.74
N GLU A 141 0.49 -0.82 5.17
CA GLU A 141 -0.66 -1.57 5.71
C GLU A 141 -0.43 -1.98 7.17
N LYS A 142 0.73 -2.57 7.47
CA LYS A 142 1.08 -3.01 8.82
C LYS A 142 1.16 -1.83 9.81
N GLU A 143 1.66 -0.69 9.35
CA GLU A 143 1.68 0.53 10.16
C GLU A 143 0.26 1.03 10.45
N LEU A 144 -0.60 1.10 9.43
CA LEU A 144 -1.99 1.54 9.58
C LEU A 144 -2.80 0.57 10.45
N GLU A 145 -2.57 -0.74 10.37
CA GLU A 145 -3.17 -1.72 11.26
C GLU A 145 -2.77 -1.49 12.72
N SER A 146 -1.49 -1.22 12.98
CA SER A 146 -0.99 -0.89 14.31
C SER A 146 -1.66 0.39 14.85
N GLN A 147 -1.79 1.42 14.01
CA GLN A 147 -2.51 2.65 14.36
C GLN A 147 -4.00 2.38 14.66
N ARG A 148 -4.66 1.53 13.86
CA ARG A 148 -6.06 1.13 14.08
C ARG A 148 -6.22 0.43 15.43
N LEU A 149 -5.36 -0.52 15.76
CA LEU A 149 -5.36 -1.22 17.05
C LEU A 149 -5.15 -0.25 18.23
N ARG A 150 -4.28 0.75 18.05
CA ARG A 150 -4.07 1.80 19.07
C ARG A 150 -5.34 2.63 19.28
N ILE A 151 -6.03 3.00 18.22
CA ILE A 151 -7.30 3.74 18.28
C ILE A 151 -8.39 2.88 18.92
N GLU A 152 -8.51 1.60 18.55
CA GLU A 152 -9.45 0.65 19.16
C GLU A 152 -9.22 0.51 20.68
N SER A 153 -7.95 0.48 21.11
CA SER A 153 -7.60 0.47 22.54
C SER A 153 -8.03 1.76 23.24
N GLN A 154 -7.78 2.93 22.63
CA GLN A 154 -8.23 4.22 23.17
C GLN A 154 -9.75 4.33 23.23
N LEU A 155 -10.44 3.77 22.25
CA LEU A 155 -11.89 3.74 22.19
C LEU A 155 -12.47 2.88 23.31
N LYS A 156 -11.94 1.68 23.55
CA LYS A 156 -12.32 0.85 24.70
C LYS A 156 -12.06 1.54 26.03
N ALA A 157 -10.95 2.26 26.16
CA ALA A 157 -10.66 3.03 27.36
C ALA A 157 -11.66 4.19 27.57
N ALA A 158 -12.04 4.89 26.50
CA ALA A 158 -13.03 5.96 26.55
C ALA A 158 -14.45 5.43 26.85
N GLU A 159 -14.81 4.26 26.32
CA GLU A 159 -16.06 3.55 26.64
C GLU A 159 -16.13 3.18 28.12
N ALA A 160 -15.06 2.60 28.67
CA ALA A 160 -14.98 2.26 30.09
C ALA A 160 -15.09 3.52 30.98
N GLU A 161 -14.44 4.62 30.58
CA GLU A 161 -14.57 5.89 31.28
C GLU A 161 -16.02 6.41 31.22
N TYR A 162 -16.64 6.38 30.05
CA TYR A 162 -18.03 6.79 29.86
C TYR A 162 -19.00 6.00 30.75
N GLU A 163 -18.85 4.68 30.81
CA GLU A 163 -19.65 3.84 31.70
C GLU A 163 -19.43 4.15 33.18
N SER A 164 -18.18 4.41 33.57
CA SER A 164 -17.86 4.76 34.96
C SER A 164 -18.53 6.08 35.38
N VAL A 165 -18.51 7.08 34.50
CA VAL A 165 -19.15 8.39 34.72
C VAL A 165 -20.67 8.23 34.74
N ALA A 166 -21.24 7.39 33.86
CA ALA A 166 -22.68 7.11 33.86
C ALA A 166 -23.15 6.40 35.14
N LYS A 167 -22.36 5.46 35.69
CA LYS A 167 -22.66 4.79 36.97
C LYS A 167 -22.57 5.75 38.15
N GLN A 168 -21.58 6.65 38.16
CA GLN A 168 -21.46 7.69 39.19
C GLN A 168 -22.63 8.67 39.15
N GLU A 169 -23.04 9.07 37.94
CA GLU A 169 -24.21 9.91 37.72
C GLU A 169 -25.49 9.25 38.27
N ASP A 170 -25.78 8.00 37.91
CA ASP A 170 -26.95 7.26 38.40
C ASP A 170 -26.95 7.07 39.94
N SER A 171 -25.78 6.79 40.51
CA SER A 171 -25.62 6.68 41.98
C SER A 171 -25.88 8.02 42.67
N ASN A 172 -25.43 9.13 42.07
CA ASN A 172 -25.70 10.47 42.57
C ASN A 172 -27.18 10.86 42.42
N ILE A 173 -27.89 10.44 41.35
CA ILE A 173 -29.35 10.64 41.23
C ILE A 173 -30.03 9.98 42.42
N LYS A 174 -29.73 8.69 42.64
CA LYS A 174 -30.39 7.88 43.66
C LYS A 174 -30.17 8.47 45.06
N ASN A 175 -28.94 8.88 45.36
CA ASN A 175 -28.60 9.45 46.65
C ASN A 175 -29.23 10.85 46.88
N ASP A 176 -29.30 11.70 45.85
CA ASP A 176 -29.95 13.01 45.97
C ASP A 176 -31.49 12.89 46.01
N ALA A 177 -32.07 11.95 45.26
CA ALA A 177 -33.51 11.69 45.27
C ALA A 177 -34.01 11.20 46.64
N ILE A 178 -33.22 10.37 47.33
CA ILE A 178 -33.54 9.90 48.69
C ILE A 178 -33.46 11.03 49.73
N ARG A 179 -32.69 12.08 49.49
CA ARG A 179 -32.56 13.23 50.41
C ARG A 179 -33.63 14.30 50.23
N LEU A 180 -34.38 14.25 49.14
CA LEU A 180 -35.44 15.23 48.80
C LEU A 180 -36.86 14.71 49.08
N ALA A 181 -37.00 13.44 49.47
CA ALA A 181 -38.25 12.81 49.93
C ALA A 181 -38.34 12.85 51.47
#